data_AF-A0A941SS52-F1
#
_entry.id   AF-A0A941SS52-F1
#
_cell.length_a   1.000
_cell.length_b   1.000
_cell.length_c   1.000
_cell.angle_alpha   90.00
_cell.angle_beta   90.00
_cell.angle_gamma   90.00
#
_symmetry.space_group_name_H-M   'P 1'
#
loop_
_entity.id
_entity.type
_entity.pdbx_description
1 polymer ?
#
loop_
_entity_poly.entity_id
_entity_poly.type
_entity_poly.pdbx_seq_one_letter_code
_entity_poly.pdbx_strand_id
1 'polypeptide(L)'
;MRRSCLIVLAVLAACATVPGDLPMPHYADAASRGAWGALLAGRPTRTQVDEATQRWTDALGDSFACRVPTRQVLDAGLVGALDIGAMNAASSGGGASEVRAGVGRYVVQLAGLAIQHRDAPSPDRCEALAKWAPRTAEAGREAVQRARRNGLMENDYGMLMDLLVR
;
A
#
# COMPACT_ATOMS: atom_id res chain seq x y z
N MET A 1 -1.03 -10.23 -44.17
CA MET A 1 -1.56 -10.68 -42.85
C MET A 1 -0.48 -10.79 -41.77
N ARG A 2 0.70 -11.36 -42.03
CA ARG A 2 1.76 -11.53 -41.00
C ARG A 2 2.46 -10.24 -40.51
N ARG A 3 2.48 -9.18 -41.33
CA ARG A 3 3.11 -7.89 -40.99
C ARG A 3 2.23 -6.97 -40.13
N SER A 4 0.91 -7.13 -40.20
CA SER A 4 -0.04 -6.29 -39.44
C SER A 4 -0.11 -6.69 -37.95
N CYS A 5 0.18 -7.95 -37.60
CA CYS A 5 0.21 -8.40 -36.20
C CYS A 5 1.41 -7.87 -35.41
N LEU A 6 2.52 -7.54 -36.06
CA LEU A 6 3.74 -7.09 -35.35
C LEU A 6 3.63 -5.64 -34.87
N ILE A 7 2.84 -4.80 -35.53
CA ILE A 7 2.65 -3.39 -35.15
C ILE A 7 1.77 -3.28 -33.89
N VAL A 8 0.77 -4.17 -33.74
CA VAL A 8 -0.10 -4.18 -32.55
C VAL A 8 0.66 -4.60 -31.29
N LEU A 9 1.63 -5.53 -31.41
CA LEU A 9 2.48 -5.95 -30.28
C LEU A 9 3.47 -4.88 -29.83
N ALA A 10 3.98 -4.04 -30.75
CA ALA A 10 4.90 -2.96 -30.42
C ALA A 10 4.21 -1.80 -29.67
N VAL A 11 2.93 -1.53 -29.96
CA VAL A 11 2.15 -0.49 -29.26
C VAL A 11 1.77 -0.92 -27.83
N LEU A 12 1.61 -2.23 -27.57
CA LEU A 12 1.35 -2.76 -26.22
C LEU A 12 2.59 -2.78 -25.31
N ALA A 13 3.81 -2.79 -25.86
CA ALA A 13 5.04 -2.72 -25.07
C ALA A 13 5.36 -1.31 -24.55
N ALA A 14 4.82 -0.27 -25.19
CA ALA A 14 5.06 1.13 -24.80
C ALA A 14 4.26 1.60 -23.56
N CYS A 15 3.25 0.82 -23.12
CA CYS A 15 2.52 1.10 -21.88
C CYS A 15 3.08 0.34 -20.66
N ALA A 16 4.19 -0.39 -20.81
CA ALA A 16 4.78 -1.18 -19.73
C ALA A 16 5.92 -0.48 -18.98
N THR A 17 6.43 0.64 -19.47
CA THR A 17 7.40 1.48 -18.75
C THR A 17 6.70 2.67 -18.10
N VAL A 18 5.72 2.37 -17.23
CA VAL A 18 5.30 3.35 -16.23
C VAL A 18 6.44 3.46 -15.22
N PRO A 19 6.95 4.66 -14.88
CA PRO A 19 7.82 4.84 -13.73
C PRO A 19 6.96 4.60 -12.48
N GLY A 20 6.82 3.35 -12.05
CA GLY A 20 5.73 2.98 -11.15
C GLY A 20 5.93 1.68 -10.39
N ASP A 21 7.12 1.45 -9.85
CA ASP A 21 7.38 0.35 -8.90
C ASP A 21 6.98 0.74 -7.46
N LEU A 22 5.96 1.58 -7.34
CA LEU A 22 5.47 2.10 -6.06
C LEU A 22 4.28 1.27 -5.58
N PRO A 23 4.21 0.95 -4.28
CA PRO A 23 3.21 0.04 -3.77
C PRO A 23 1.81 0.65 -3.79
N MET A 24 0.80 -0.21 -3.92
CA MET A 24 -0.62 0.14 -3.92
C MET A 24 -1.37 -0.70 -2.88
N PRO A 25 -2.42 -0.15 -2.23
CA PRO A 25 -3.13 -0.81 -1.13
C PRO A 25 -4.16 -1.85 -1.60
N HIS A 26 -3.67 -2.91 -2.26
CA HIS A 26 -4.52 -3.94 -2.87
C HIS A 26 -5.36 -4.72 -1.86
N TYR A 27 -4.73 -5.18 -0.77
CA TYR A 27 -5.39 -5.97 0.26
C TYR A 27 -6.25 -5.11 1.18
N ALA A 28 -5.85 -3.87 1.46
CA ALA A 28 -6.71 -2.93 2.18
C ALA A 28 -7.97 -2.57 1.37
N ASP A 29 -7.87 -2.33 0.06
CA ASP A 29 -9.06 -2.10 -0.78
C ASP A 29 -9.94 -3.34 -0.84
N ALA A 30 -9.35 -4.53 -1.02
CA ALA A 30 -10.09 -5.79 -1.00
C ALA A 30 -10.83 -6.01 0.32
N ALA A 31 -10.16 -5.78 1.46
CA ALA A 31 -10.76 -5.88 2.79
C ALA A 31 -11.92 -4.89 2.96
N SER A 32 -11.82 -3.67 2.42
CA SER A 32 -12.89 -2.67 2.47
C SER A 32 -14.17 -3.07 1.73
N ARG A 33 -14.09 -4.02 0.79
CA ARG A 33 -15.21 -4.57 0.03
C ARG A 33 -15.85 -5.80 0.70
N GLY A 34 -15.35 -6.22 1.85
CA GLY A 34 -15.88 -7.35 2.62
C GLY A 34 -15.35 -8.72 2.17
N ALA A 35 -16.01 -9.79 2.65
CA ALA A 35 -15.52 -11.17 2.51
C ALA A 35 -15.25 -11.59 1.05
N TRP A 36 -16.09 -11.14 0.11
CA TRP A 36 -15.90 -11.40 -1.32
C TRP A 36 -14.68 -10.70 -1.91
N GLY A 37 -14.41 -9.47 -1.49
CA GLY A 37 -13.19 -8.75 -1.90
C GLY A 37 -11.94 -9.44 -1.38
N ALA A 38 -11.94 -9.82 -0.09
CA ALA A 38 -10.84 -10.54 0.53
C ALA A 38 -10.60 -11.92 -0.12
N LEU A 39 -11.65 -12.64 -0.54
CA LEU A 39 -11.53 -13.90 -1.28
C LEU A 39 -10.85 -13.70 -2.64
N LEU A 40 -11.24 -12.67 -3.39
CA LEU A 40 -10.67 -12.36 -4.70
C LEU A 40 -9.21 -11.90 -4.63
N ALA A 41 -8.80 -11.27 -3.53
CA ALA A 41 -7.41 -10.90 -3.31
C ALA A 41 -6.48 -12.11 -3.09
N GLY A 42 -7.05 -13.28 -2.78
CA GLY A 42 -6.29 -14.50 -2.54
C GLY A 42 -5.61 -14.54 -1.17
N ARG A 43 -4.87 -15.62 -0.93
CA ARG A 43 -4.07 -15.79 0.30
C ARG A 43 -2.59 -15.53 -0.01
N PRO A 44 -2.00 -14.45 0.52
CA PRO A 44 -0.59 -14.19 0.30
C PRO A 44 0.27 -15.17 1.09
N THR A 45 1.43 -15.54 0.55
CA THR A 45 2.47 -16.26 1.29
C THR A 45 3.22 -15.30 2.21
N ARG A 46 3.95 -15.82 3.22
CA ARG A 46 4.79 -14.99 4.10
C ARG A 46 5.79 -14.15 3.30
N THR A 47 6.45 -14.77 2.31
CA THR A 47 7.38 -14.08 1.42
C THR A 47 6.73 -12.89 0.71
N GLN A 48 5.48 -13.02 0.24
CA GLN A 48 4.77 -11.92 -0.39
C GLN A 48 4.44 -10.78 0.59
N VAL A 49 4.16 -11.10 1.86
CA VAL A 49 3.96 -10.08 2.90
C VAL A 49 5.27 -9.33 3.18
N ASP A 50 6.39 -10.06 3.27
CA ASP A 50 7.70 -9.47 3.53
C ASP A 50 8.14 -8.55 2.36
N GLU A 51 7.96 -9.01 1.11
CA GLU A 51 8.22 -8.22 -0.09
C GLU A 51 7.35 -6.96 -0.17
N ALA A 52 6.05 -7.07 0.17
CA ALA A 52 5.17 -5.91 0.23
C ALA A 52 5.63 -4.92 1.32
N THR A 53 5.99 -5.44 2.50
CA THR A 53 6.50 -4.63 3.63
C THR A 53 7.76 -3.86 3.23
N GLN A 54 8.69 -4.52 2.54
CA GLN A 54 9.91 -3.89 2.06
C GLN A 54 9.62 -2.80 1.00
N ARG A 55 8.77 -3.10 0.01
CA ARG A 55 8.38 -2.11 -1.02
C ARG A 55 7.74 -0.86 -0.44
N TRP A 56 6.86 -1.03 0.55
CA TRP A 56 6.29 0.09 1.29
C TRP A 56 7.35 0.87 2.07
N THR A 57 8.20 0.19 2.81
CA THR A 57 9.29 0.80 3.59
C THR A 57 10.23 1.63 2.70
N ASP A 58 10.59 1.11 1.52
CA ASP A 58 11.45 1.80 0.57
C ASP A 58 10.77 3.02 -0.04
N ALA A 59 9.52 2.90 -0.51
CA ALA A 59 8.78 4.03 -1.04
C ALA A 59 8.62 5.18 -0.03
N LEU A 60 8.38 4.85 1.25
CA LEU A 60 8.23 5.82 2.32
C LEU A 60 9.56 6.47 2.72
N GLY A 61 10.61 5.67 2.87
CA GLY A 61 11.95 6.18 3.16
C GLY A 61 12.45 7.10 2.04
N ASP A 62 12.23 6.72 0.79
CA ASP A 62 12.57 7.56 -0.36
C ASP A 62 11.71 8.83 -0.41
N SER A 63 10.44 8.76 0.00
CA SER A 63 9.58 9.95 0.09
C SER A 63 10.12 10.97 1.10
N PHE A 64 10.63 10.50 2.25
CA PHE A 64 11.31 11.38 3.21
C PHE A 64 12.60 11.97 2.65
N ALA A 65 13.43 11.15 1.99
CA ALA A 65 14.68 11.62 1.36
C ALA A 65 14.42 12.66 0.24
N CYS A 66 13.33 12.48 -0.51
CA CYS A 66 12.86 13.41 -1.55
C CYS A 66 12.13 14.65 -0.99
N ARG A 67 11.99 14.79 0.33
CA ARG A 67 11.28 15.89 1.00
C ARG A 67 9.81 16.03 0.56
N VAL A 68 9.15 14.93 0.25
CA VAL A 68 7.69 14.89 0.08
C VAL A 68 7.06 15.36 1.41
N PRO A 69 5.95 16.13 1.40
CA PRO A 69 5.37 16.66 2.62
C PRO A 69 5.11 15.58 3.67
N THR A 70 5.73 15.71 4.86
CA THR A 70 5.74 14.67 5.92
C THR A 70 4.35 14.13 6.22
N ARG A 71 3.33 15.00 6.30
CA ARG A 71 1.95 14.56 6.56
C ARG A 71 1.44 13.58 5.50
N GLN A 72 1.71 13.85 4.21
CA GLN A 72 1.28 12.96 3.12
C GLN A 72 2.03 11.62 3.16
N VAL A 73 3.31 11.63 3.54
CA VAL A 73 4.10 10.40 3.70
C VAL A 73 3.59 9.56 4.88
N LEU A 74 3.26 10.20 6.01
CA LEU A 74 2.67 9.52 7.17
C LEU A 74 1.29 8.93 6.84
N ASP A 75 0.43 9.70 6.18
CA ASP A 75 -0.89 9.22 5.76
C ASP A 75 -0.76 8.01 4.80
N ALA A 76 0.15 8.07 3.82
CA ALA A 76 0.46 6.95 2.95
C ALA A 76 1.04 5.75 3.73
N GLY A 77 1.86 5.99 4.75
CA GLY A 77 2.40 4.96 5.63
C GLY A 77 1.31 4.24 6.42
N LEU A 78 0.32 4.95 6.94
CA LEU A 78 -0.85 4.34 7.60
C LEU A 78 -1.66 3.47 6.64
N VAL A 79 -1.76 3.86 5.36
CA VAL A 79 -2.36 3.03 4.31
C VAL A 79 -1.55 1.75 4.07
N GLY A 80 -0.22 1.85 4.02
CA GLY A 80 0.66 0.68 3.95
C GLY A 80 0.48 -0.25 5.14
N ALA A 81 0.30 0.30 6.35
CA ALA A 81 0.07 -0.48 7.57
C ALA A 81 -1.22 -1.31 7.48
N LEU A 82 -2.29 -0.71 6.96
CA LEU A 82 -3.55 -1.40 6.71
C LEU A 82 -3.41 -2.51 5.68
N ASP A 83 -2.70 -2.25 4.59
CA ASP A 83 -2.50 -3.20 3.52
C ASP A 83 -1.73 -4.44 4.01
N ILE A 84 -0.62 -4.22 4.73
CA ILE A 84 0.17 -5.29 5.35
C ILE A 84 -0.62 -6.02 6.44
N GLY A 85 -1.43 -5.30 7.22
CA GLY A 85 -2.35 -5.91 8.19
C GLY A 85 -3.36 -6.84 7.53
N ALA A 86 -3.97 -6.40 6.43
CA ALA A 86 -4.91 -7.19 5.65
C ALA A 86 -4.25 -8.42 5.00
N MET A 87 -3.02 -8.27 4.51
CA MET A 87 -2.23 -9.41 4.01
C MET A 87 -1.94 -10.45 5.10
N ASN A 88 -1.53 -10.01 6.29
CA ASN A 88 -1.26 -10.91 7.42
C ASN A 88 -2.53 -11.64 7.91
N ALA A 89 -3.68 -10.96 7.90
CA ALA A 89 -4.97 -11.58 8.19
C ALA A 89 -5.30 -12.69 7.17
N ALA A 90 -5.06 -12.41 5.88
CA ALA A 90 -5.34 -13.34 4.79
C ALA A 90 -4.37 -14.53 4.75
N SER A 91 -3.08 -14.32 5.05
CA SER A 91 -2.04 -15.36 4.97
C SER A 91 -2.14 -16.41 6.09
N SER A 92 -2.52 -15.99 7.29
CA SER A 92 -2.54 -16.84 8.50
C SER A 92 -3.83 -17.64 8.70
N GLY A 93 -4.86 -17.41 7.88
CA GLY A 93 -6.20 -17.98 8.09
C GLY A 93 -7.05 -17.22 9.12
N GLY A 94 -6.56 -16.07 9.61
CA GLY A 94 -7.27 -15.16 10.50
C GLY A 94 -6.87 -15.31 11.97
N GLY A 95 -6.66 -14.18 12.63
CA GLY A 95 -6.37 -14.07 14.06
C GLY A 95 -6.11 -12.61 14.46
N ALA A 96 -6.88 -12.08 15.40
CA ALA A 96 -6.77 -10.68 15.83
C ALA A 96 -5.39 -10.33 16.42
N SER A 97 -4.73 -11.32 17.04
CA SER A 97 -3.36 -11.21 17.57
C SER A 97 -2.32 -11.01 16.46
N GLU A 98 -2.39 -11.80 15.39
CA GLU A 98 -1.43 -11.79 14.28
C GLU A 98 -1.53 -10.49 13.47
N VAL A 99 -2.75 -9.98 13.29
CA VAL A 99 -3.00 -8.69 12.64
C VAL A 99 -2.41 -7.55 13.48
N ARG A 100 -2.71 -7.52 14.79
CA ARG A 100 -2.15 -6.48 15.69
C ARG A 100 -0.63 -6.54 15.78
N ALA A 101 -0.04 -7.73 15.84
CA ALA A 101 1.41 -7.88 15.88
C ALA A 101 2.09 -7.49 14.56
N GLY A 102 1.47 -7.80 13.41
CA GLY A 102 1.96 -7.40 12.09
C GLY A 102 1.92 -5.89 11.90
N VAL A 103 0.79 -5.27 12.24
CA VAL A 103 0.61 -3.82 12.08
C VAL A 103 1.45 -3.04 13.08
N GLY A 104 1.52 -3.48 14.34
CA GLY A 104 2.36 -2.84 15.36
C GLY A 104 3.84 -2.79 14.96
N ARG A 105 4.38 -3.90 14.45
CA ARG A 105 5.77 -3.94 13.93
C ARG A 105 5.98 -2.94 12.79
N TYR A 106 5.03 -2.88 11.86
CA TYR A 106 5.11 -1.98 10.72
C TYR A 106 5.04 -0.50 11.14
N VAL A 107 4.15 -0.13 12.06
CA VAL A 107 4.03 1.26 12.55
C VAL A 107 5.29 1.71 13.29
N VAL A 108 5.91 0.83 14.08
CA VAL A 108 7.21 1.14 14.73
C VAL A 108 8.30 1.37 13.67
N GLN A 109 8.31 0.58 12.61
CA GLN A 109 9.23 0.75 11.48
C GLN A 109 8.99 2.08 10.75
N LEU A 110 7.74 2.48 10.54
CA LEU A 110 7.38 3.79 9.96
C LEU A 110 7.95 4.96 10.75
N ALA A 111 7.84 4.93 12.08
CA ALA A 111 8.34 6.00 12.94
C ALA A 111 9.87 6.13 12.82
N GLY A 112 10.59 5.01 12.65
CA GLY A 112 12.03 5.00 12.41
C GLY A 112 12.44 5.62 11.07
N LEU A 113 11.63 5.45 10.02
CA LEU A 113 11.95 5.98 8.68
C LEU A 113 11.95 7.50 8.61
N ALA A 114 11.08 8.17 9.38
CA ALA A 114 11.02 9.64 9.41
C ALA A 114 12.29 10.29 10.00
N ILE A 115 13.08 9.51 10.75
CA ILE A 115 14.28 9.98 11.47
C ILE A 115 15.56 9.53 10.74
N GLN A 116 15.50 8.44 9.95
CA GLN A 116 16.66 7.95 9.21
C GLN A 116 17.04 8.89 8.07
N HIS A 117 18.33 9.25 8.01
CA HIS A 117 18.91 9.86 6.82
C HIS A 117 19.15 8.78 5.77
N ARG A 118 18.50 8.92 4.61
CA ARG A 118 18.76 8.15 3.39
C ARG A 118 19.20 9.10 2.29
N ASP A 119 20.08 8.63 1.41
CA ASP A 119 20.44 9.38 0.20
C ASP A 119 19.19 9.54 -0.68
N ALA A 120 19.04 10.73 -1.27
CA ALA A 120 17.94 10.98 -2.18
C ALA A 120 18.08 10.11 -3.43
N PRO A 121 16.98 9.47 -3.90
CA PRO A 121 16.99 8.73 -5.15
C PRO A 121 17.04 9.67 -6.37
N SER A 122 16.90 9.12 -7.57
CA SER A 122 16.86 9.92 -8.79
C SER A 122 15.73 10.97 -8.77
N PRO A 123 15.90 12.12 -9.47
CA PRO A 123 14.86 13.15 -9.55
C PRO A 123 13.52 12.62 -10.06
N ASP A 124 13.52 11.75 -11.07
CA ASP A 124 12.30 11.13 -11.63
C ASP A 124 11.55 10.32 -10.57
N ARG A 125 12.28 9.61 -9.70
CA ARG A 125 11.68 8.87 -8.58
C ARG A 125 11.09 9.81 -7.55
N CYS A 126 11.74 10.93 -7.25
CA CYS A 126 11.17 11.95 -6.36
C CYS A 126 9.88 12.56 -6.92
N GLU A 127 9.81 12.83 -8.22
CA GLU A 127 8.58 13.33 -8.86
C GLU A 127 7.45 12.29 -8.78
N ALA A 128 7.76 11.01 -9.01
CA ALA A 128 6.80 9.93 -8.88
C ALA A 128 6.28 9.80 -7.43
N LEU A 129 7.18 9.88 -6.44
CA LEU A 129 6.83 9.79 -5.01
C LEU A 129 5.97 10.97 -4.55
N ALA A 130 6.26 12.18 -5.03
CA ALA A 130 5.45 13.38 -4.75
C ALA A 130 4.01 13.26 -5.28
N LYS A 131 3.80 12.52 -6.38
CA LYS A 131 2.46 12.20 -6.92
C LYS A 131 1.82 11.01 -6.23
N TRP A 132 2.63 10.04 -5.79
CA TRP A 132 2.18 8.79 -5.18
C TRP A 132 1.64 9.00 -3.77
N ALA A 133 2.38 9.67 -2.88
CA ALA A 133 1.99 9.82 -1.48
C ALA A 133 0.56 10.38 -1.29
N PRO A 134 0.16 11.51 -1.92
CA PRO A 134 -1.19 12.04 -1.76
C PRO A 134 -2.27 11.13 -2.35
N ARG A 135 -2.02 10.49 -3.50
CA ARG A 135 -2.96 9.56 -4.14
C ARG A 135 -3.17 8.31 -3.28
N THR A 136 -2.10 7.78 -2.70
CA THR A 136 -2.15 6.62 -1.81
C THR A 136 -2.92 6.93 -0.53
N ALA A 137 -2.67 8.09 0.08
CA ALA A 137 -3.43 8.56 1.23
C ALA A 137 -4.93 8.71 0.91
N GLU A 138 -5.27 9.23 -0.27
CA GLU A 138 -6.66 9.34 -0.74
C GLU A 138 -7.32 7.97 -0.93
N ALA A 139 -6.66 7.04 -1.60
CA ALA A 139 -7.13 5.66 -1.76
C ALA A 139 -7.40 4.99 -0.40
N GLY A 140 -6.55 5.25 0.59
CA GLY A 140 -6.75 4.83 1.97
C GLY A 140 -8.03 5.37 2.59
N ARG A 141 -8.23 6.70 2.52
CA ARG A 141 -9.45 7.34 3.04
C ARG A 141 -10.71 6.78 2.37
N GLU A 142 -10.67 6.55 1.06
CA GLU A 142 -11.78 5.93 0.34
C GLU A 142 -12.06 4.51 0.82
N ALA A 143 -11.02 3.69 1.01
CA ALA A 143 -11.14 2.33 1.53
C ALA A 143 -11.75 2.34 2.95
N VAL A 144 -11.31 3.24 3.83
CA VAL A 144 -11.91 3.43 5.17
C VAL A 144 -13.40 3.76 5.06
N GLN A 145 -13.75 4.76 4.24
CA GLN A 145 -15.14 5.16 4.10
C GLN A 145 -15.99 4.04 3.50
N ARG A 146 -15.44 3.25 2.59
CA ARG A 146 -16.10 2.07 2.02
C ARG A 146 -16.33 1.01 3.09
N ALA A 147 -15.32 0.71 3.90
CA ALA A 147 -15.44 -0.21 5.02
C ALA A 147 -16.51 0.24 6.04
N ARG A 148 -16.57 1.55 6.35
CA ARG A 148 -17.65 2.15 7.17
C ARG A 148 -19.03 1.91 6.57
N ARG A 149 -19.22 2.23 5.29
CA ARG A 149 -20.50 2.02 4.60
C ARG A 149 -20.92 0.55 4.56
N ASN A 150 -19.94 -0.36 4.54
CA ASN A 150 -20.16 -1.80 4.50
C ASN A 150 -20.30 -2.45 5.89
N GLY A 151 -20.31 -1.68 6.99
CA GLY A 151 -20.43 -2.21 8.35
C GLY A 151 -19.21 -3.00 8.82
N LEU A 152 -18.04 -2.82 8.20
CA LEU A 152 -16.83 -3.62 8.46
C LEU A 152 -15.94 -3.02 9.57
N MET A 153 -16.41 -1.95 10.22
CA MET A 153 -15.63 -1.15 11.18
C MET A 153 -15.79 -1.60 12.63
N GLU A 154 -16.68 -2.54 12.90
CA GLU A 154 -16.92 -3.04 14.27
C GLU A 154 -15.87 -4.09 14.71
N ASN A 155 -15.03 -4.55 13.77
CA ASN A 155 -13.95 -5.52 14.00
C ASN A 155 -12.57 -4.83 14.11
N ASP A 156 -11.48 -5.58 14.37
CA ASP A 156 -10.10 -5.03 14.56
C ASP A 156 -9.61 -4.07 13.44
N TYR A 157 -10.19 -4.12 12.24
CA TYR A 157 -9.96 -3.16 11.14
C TYR A 157 -10.42 -1.73 11.47
N GLY A 158 -11.46 -1.58 12.29
CA GLY A 158 -12.03 -0.27 12.65
C GLY A 158 -11.05 0.66 13.35
N MET A 159 -10.20 0.12 14.23
CA MET A 159 -9.20 0.91 14.98
C MET A 159 -8.15 1.52 14.04
N LEU A 160 -7.66 0.75 13.07
CA LEU A 160 -6.64 1.22 12.13
C LEU A 160 -7.23 2.17 11.08
N MET A 161 -8.47 1.90 10.66
CA MET A 161 -9.19 2.77 9.74
C MET A 161 -9.56 4.11 10.40
N ASP A 162 -9.74 4.17 11.72
CA ASP A 162 -10.01 5.43 12.45
C ASP A 162 -8.81 6.39 12.49
N LEU A 163 -7.58 5.84 12.49
CA LEU A 163 -6.34 6.65 12.46
C LEU A 163 -6.15 7.39 11.12
N LEU A 164 -6.74 6.92 10.02
CA LEU A 164 -6.69 7.57 8.71
C LEU A 164 -7.71 8.69 8.49
N VAL A 165 -8.67 8.85 9.41
CA VAL A 165 -9.78 9.81 9.27
C VAL A 165 -9.51 11.14 10.00
N ARG A 166 -8.48 11.20 10.84
CA ARG A 166 -8.08 12.41 11.59
C ARG A 166 -7.06 13.26 10.82
#